data_AF-A0A6G0KCT5-F1
#
_entry.id   AF-A0A6G0KCT5-F1
#
_cell.length_a   1.000
_cell.length_b   1.000
_cell.length_c   1.000
_cell.angle_alpha   90.00
_cell.angle_beta   90.00
_cell.angle_gamma   90.00
#
_symmetry.space_group_name_H-M   'P 1'
#
loop_
_entity.id
_entity.type
_entity.pdbx_description
1 polymer ?
#
loop_
_entity_poly.entity_id
_entity_poly.type
_entity_poly.pdbx_seq_one_letter_code
_entity_poly.pdbx_strand_id
1 'polypeptide(L)'
;MKLNGWTDLINVTPYSYMDKPYEARPAGWINEDYPGIYDGGYGPTPEALKAAETPSLAFFRFAPAFMWEKIVKQTDDYFKKNLHARVTAQLVKQDARKLK
;
A
#
# COMPACT_ATOMS: atom_id res chain seq x y z
N MET A 1 -7.95 27.63 14.55
CA MET A 1 -7.92 26.15 14.61
C MET A 1 -6.89 25.68 13.60
N LYS A 2 -5.73 25.15 14.01
CA LYS A 2 -4.69 24.66 13.09
C LYS A 2 -5.10 23.26 12.59
N LEU A 3 -5.43 23.13 11.31
CA LEU A 3 -5.57 21.83 10.64
C LEU A 3 -4.16 21.31 10.32
N ASN A 4 -3.50 20.65 11.27
CA ASN A 4 -2.24 19.95 11.01
C ASN A 4 -2.43 18.47 10.67
N GLY A 5 -3.68 17.97 10.59
CA GLY A 5 -3.98 16.58 10.19
C GLY A 5 -3.60 15.53 11.24
N TRP A 6 -3.13 15.95 12.42
CA TRP A 6 -2.82 15.07 13.54
C TRP A 6 -3.92 15.20 14.58
N THR A 7 -4.49 14.07 15.00
CA THR A 7 -5.32 14.04 16.21
C THR A 7 -4.42 14.15 17.43
N ASP A 8 -4.94 14.76 18.50
CA ASP A 8 -4.24 14.80 19.78
C ASP A 8 -3.89 13.39 20.27
N LEU A 9 -2.81 13.27 21.04
CA LEU A 9 -2.34 12.00 21.56
C LEU A 9 -3.43 11.36 22.43
N ILE A 10 -4.05 10.29 21.96
CA ILE A 10 -5.01 9.52 22.75
C ILE A 10 -4.18 8.58 23.63
N ASN A 11 -4.16 8.85 24.94
CA ASN A 11 -3.62 7.90 25.90
C ASN A 11 -4.54 6.68 25.92
N VAL A 12 -4.09 5.57 25.34
CA VAL A 12 -4.78 4.28 25.43
C VAL A 12 -4.31 3.60 26.71
N THR A 13 -5.21 3.43 27.68
CA THR A 13 -4.93 2.59 28.84
C THR A 13 -4.81 1.15 28.35
N PRO A 14 -3.67 0.46 28.59
CA PRO A 14 -3.53 -0.94 28.25
C PRO A 14 -4.67 -1.76 28.89
N TYR A 15 -5.17 -2.76 28.17
CA TYR A 15 -6.12 -3.68 28.77
C TYR A 15 -5.43 -4.46 29.89
N SER A 16 -6.13 -4.76 30.98
CA SER A 16 -5.57 -5.45 32.15
C SER A 16 -4.89 -6.79 31.84
N TYR A 17 -5.21 -7.43 30.71
CA TYR A 17 -4.53 -8.66 30.27
C TYR A 17 -3.14 -8.42 29.66
N MET A 18 -2.82 -7.19 29.23
CA MET A 18 -1.52 -6.82 28.63
C MET A 18 -0.40 -6.68 29.66
N ASP A 19 -0.75 -6.48 30.93
CA ASP A 19 0.20 -6.40 32.06
C ASP A 19 0.57 -7.78 32.62
N LYS A 20 -0.05 -8.86 32.12
CA LYS A 20 0.23 -10.23 32.59
C LYS A 20 1.42 -10.84 31.85
N PRO A 21 2.23 -11.69 32.51
CA PRO A 21 3.24 -12.50 31.83
C PRO A 21 2.63 -13.30 30.68
N TYR A 22 3.40 -13.51 29.61
CA TYR A 22 2.96 -14.35 28.50
C TYR A 22 2.71 -15.79 28.99
N GLU A 23 1.50 -16.29 28.77
CA GLU A 23 1.15 -17.69 28.99
C GLU A 23 1.39 -18.48 27.70
N ALA A 24 2.24 -19.51 27.78
CA ALA A 24 2.48 -20.40 26.66
C ALA A 24 1.18 -21.13 26.30
N ARG A 25 0.78 -21.05 25.04
CA ARG A 25 -0.43 -21.72 24.57
C ARG A 25 -0.20 -23.23 24.44
N PRO A 26 -1.24 -24.06 24.66
CA PRO A 26 -1.13 -25.52 24.56
C PRO A 26 -0.76 -25.95 23.13
N ALA A 27 -0.03 -27.06 23.00
CA ALA A 27 0.30 -27.58 21.67
C ALA A 27 -0.99 -27.85 20.86
N GLY A 28 -1.03 -27.38 19.60
CA GLY A 28 -2.21 -27.54 18.74
C GLY A 28 -3.28 -26.45 18.85
N TRP A 29 -3.14 -25.49 19.79
CA TRP A 29 -4.08 -24.37 19.97
C TRP A 29 -4.42 -23.65 18.66
N ILE A 30 -3.46 -23.56 17.74
CA ILE A 30 -3.61 -22.84 16.49
C ILE A 30 -4.67 -23.47 15.57
N ASN A 31 -4.85 -24.79 15.64
CA ASN A 31 -5.85 -25.51 14.85
C ASN A 31 -7.26 -25.40 15.45
N GLU A 32 -7.33 -25.22 16.77
CA GLU A 32 -8.58 -25.04 17.51
C GLU A 32 -9.12 -23.62 17.34
N ASP A 33 -8.26 -22.61 17.54
CA ASP A 33 -8.60 -21.19 17.42
C ASP A 33 -8.76 -20.74 15.96
N TYR A 34 -7.98 -21.34 15.04
CA TYR A 34 -8.00 -21.03 13.61
C TYR A 34 -8.25 -22.29 12.78
N PRO A 35 -9.49 -22.81 12.79
CA PRO A 35 -9.84 -23.97 11.99
C PRO A 35 -9.64 -23.66 10.50
N GLY A 36 -8.84 -24.50 9.82
CA GLY A 36 -8.47 -24.31 8.40
C GLY A 36 -7.26 -23.41 8.17
N ILE A 37 -6.48 -23.10 9.20
CA ILE A 37 -5.18 -22.46 9.01
C ILE A 37 -4.28 -23.37 8.16
N TYR A 38 -3.60 -22.76 7.18
CA TYR A 38 -2.70 -23.49 6.30
C TYR A 38 -1.49 -24.00 7.10
N ASP A 39 -1.34 -25.33 7.20
CA ASP A 39 -0.28 -26.03 7.92
C ASP A 39 0.82 -26.59 6.99
N GLY A 40 0.72 -26.30 5.70
CA GLY A 40 1.67 -26.74 4.68
C GLY A 40 2.98 -25.96 4.68
N GLY A 41 3.79 -26.19 3.64
CA GLY A 41 5.08 -25.52 3.47
C GLY A 41 4.93 -24.00 3.43
N TYR A 42 5.54 -23.32 4.40
CA TYR A 42 5.54 -21.88 4.52
C TYR A 42 6.90 -21.30 4.10
N GLY A 43 6.89 -20.03 3.70
CA GLY A 43 8.09 -19.29 3.33
C GLY A 43 8.22 -19.02 1.81
N PRO A 44 9.30 -18.35 1.40
CA PRO A 44 9.50 -17.95 0.01
C PRO A 44 9.73 -19.18 -0.88
N THR A 45 9.15 -19.17 -2.08
CA THR A 45 9.45 -20.19 -3.09
C THR A 45 10.92 -20.07 -3.56
N PRO A 46 11.52 -21.11 -4.14
CA PRO A 46 12.87 -21.03 -4.70
C PRO A 46 13.06 -19.85 -5.67
N GLU A 47 12.03 -19.52 -6.47
CA GLU A 47 12.04 -18.37 -7.39
C GLU A 47 11.96 -17.04 -6.64
N ALA A 48 11.23 -16.98 -5.53
CA ALA A 48 11.20 -15.80 -4.66
C ALA A 48 12.57 -15.60 -3.97
N LEU A 49 13.23 -16.67 -3.54
CA LEU A 49 14.60 -16.61 -3.02
C LEU A 49 15.58 -16.13 -4.08
N LYS A 50 15.50 -16.66 -5.31
CA LYS A 50 16.33 -16.21 -6.44
C LYS A 50 16.09 -14.73 -6.76
N ALA A 51 14.85 -14.28 -6.75
CA ALA A 51 14.56 -12.86 -6.95
C ALA A 51 15.06 -12.00 -5.77
N ALA A 52 15.13 -12.54 -4.55
CA ALA A 52 15.64 -11.83 -3.38
C ALA A 52 17.18 -11.66 -3.38
N GLU A 53 17.91 -12.22 -4.35
CA GLU A 53 19.36 -12.02 -4.52
C GLU A 53 19.75 -10.55 -4.61
N THR A 54 18.84 -9.69 -5.11
CA THR A 54 19.02 -8.23 -5.07
C THR A 54 17.70 -7.53 -4.74
N PRO A 55 17.73 -6.36 -4.08
CA PRO A 55 16.53 -5.55 -3.84
C PRO A 55 15.74 -5.25 -5.12
N SER A 56 16.43 -5.01 -6.24
CA SER A 56 15.80 -4.72 -7.53
C SER A 56 15.07 -5.93 -8.11
N LEU A 57 15.67 -7.12 -8.05
CA LEU A 57 15.00 -8.33 -8.52
C LEU A 57 13.79 -8.68 -7.63
N ALA A 58 13.90 -8.47 -6.31
CA ALA A 58 12.79 -8.64 -5.39
C ALA A 58 11.64 -7.69 -5.75
N PHE A 59 11.94 -6.44 -6.07
CA PHE A 59 10.96 -5.47 -6.55
C PHE A 59 10.30 -5.93 -7.86
N PHE A 60 11.08 -6.33 -8.86
CA PHE A 60 10.55 -6.75 -10.17
C PHE A 60 9.77 -8.07 -10.13
N ARG A 61 10.00 -8.94 -9.13
CA ARG A 61 9.15 -10.10 -8.84
C ARG A 61 7.69 -9.69 -8.60
N PHE A 62 7.47 -8.56 -7.92
CA PHE A 62 6.14 -8.01 -7.62
C PHE A 62 5.66 -6.98 -8.65
N ALA A 63 6.58 -6.32 -9.34
CA ALA A 63 6.29 -5.32 -10.37
C ALA A 63 6.84 -5.74 -11.74
N PRO A 64 6.25 -6.78 -12.38
CA PRO A 64 6.72 -7.30 -13.66
C PRO A 64 6.52 -6.31 -14.82
N ALA A 65 7.28 -6.46 -15.91
CA ALA A 65 7.27 -5.55 -17.06
C ALA A 65 5.86 -5.25 -17.62
N PHE A 66 5.01 -6.28 -17.78
CA PHE A 66 3.65 -6.10 -18.30
C PHE A 66 2.78 -5.17 -17.43
N MET A 67 3.04 -5.12 -16.12
CA MET A 67 2.32 -4.22 -15.20
C MET A 67 2.66 -2.77 -15.55
N TRP A 68 3.94 -2.47 -15.78
CA TRP A 68 4.40 -1.14 -16.17
C TRP A 68 3.88 -0.72 -17.54
N GLU A 69 3.86 -1.62 -18.52
CA GLU A 69 3.27 -1.35 -19.83
C GLU A 69 1.78 -0.97 -19.72
N LYS A 70 1.04 -1.68 -18.87
CA LYS A 70 -0.37 -1.35 -18.58
C LYS A 70 -0.50 0.01 -17.90
N ILE A 71 0.36 0.33 -16.93
CA ILE A 71 0.36 1.64 -16.24
C ILE A 71 0.63 2.76 -17.24
N VAL A 72 1.63 2.61 -18.12
CA VAL A 72 1.95 3.61 -19.15
C VAL A 72 0.76 3.85 -20.05
N LYS A 73 0.15 2.78 -20.59
CA LYS A 73 -1.02 2.89 -21.45
C LYS A 73 -2.17 3.64 -20.76
N GLN A 74 -2.52 3.25 -19.53
CA GLN A 74 -3.61 3.89 -18.79
C GLN A 74 -3.32 5.35 -18.44
N THR A 75 -2.06 5.67 -18.14
CA THR A 75 -1.62 7.04 -17.85
C THR A 75 -1.73 7.92 -19.10
N ASP A 76 -1.29 7.40 -20.26
CA ASP A 76 -1.41 8.09 -21.54
C ASP A 76 -2.87 8.32 -21.93
N ASP A 77 -3.72 7.31 -21.78
CA ASP A 77 -5.15 7.42 -22.07
C ASP A 77 -5.81 8.48 -21.18
N TYR A 78 -5.50 8.48 -19.88
CA TYR A 78 -5.97 9.51 -18.95
C TYR A 78 -5.45 10.90 -19.35
N PHE A 79 -4.16 11.03 -19.68
CA PHE A 79 -3.56 12.30 -20.09
C PHE A 79 -4.25 12.87 -21.33
N LYS A 80 -4.38 12.06 -22.39
CA LYS A 80 -5.02 12.46 -23.64
C LYS A 80 -6.48 12.85 -23.45
N LYS A 81 -7.24 12.05 -22.68
CA LYS A 81 -8.66 12.33 -22.38
C LYS A 81 -8.85 13.66 -21.66
N ASN A 82 -7.92 14.06 -20.80
CA ASN A 82 -8.04 15.26 -19.98
C ASN A 82 -7.31 16.49 -20.55
N LEU A 83 -6.57 16.33 -21.66
CA LEU A 83 -5.72 17.39 -22.20
C LEU A 83 -6.52 18.66 -22.53
N HIS A 84 -7.63 18.53 -23.26
CA HIS A 84 -8.45 19.69 -23.63
C HIS A 84 -9.01 20.42 -22.42
N ALA A 85 -9.61 19.71 -21.47
CA ALA A 85 -10.16 20.31 -20.26
C ALA A 85 -9.08 21.08 -19.46
N ARG A 86 -7.86 20.52 -19.38
CA ARG A 86 -6.72 21.17 -18.73
C ARG A 86 -6.28 22.43 -19.48
N VAL A 87 -6.21 22.39 -20.81
CA VAL A 87 -5.87 23.55 -21.64
C VAL A 87 -6.91 24.65 -21.48
N THR A 88 -8.21 24.33 -21.54
CA THR A 88 -9.28 25.31 -21.33
C THR A 88 -9.22 25.92 -19.94
N ALA A 89 -9.05 25.11 -18.90
CA ALA A 89 -8.90 25.61 -17.53
C ALA A 89 -7.68 26.53 -17.37
N GLN A 90 -6.59 26.25 -18.09
CA GLN A 90 -5.39 27.09 -18.08
C GLN A 90 -5.61 28.43 -18.80
N LEU A 91 -6.32 28.43 -19.93
CA LEU A 91 -6.66 29.64 -20.67
C LEU A 91 -7.49 30.59 -19.81
N VAL A 92 -8.55 30.09 -19.18
CA VAL A 92 -9.40 30.89 -18.26
C VAL A 92 -8.57 31.53 -17.15
N LYS A 93 -7.61 30.79 -16.58
CA LYS A 93 -6.70 31.33 -15.55
C LYS A 93 -5.79 32.43 -16.11
N GLN A 94 -5.33 32.32 -17.36
CA GLN A 94 -4.49 33.34 -18.00
C GLN A 94 -5.30 34.61 -18.28
N ASP A 95 -6.52 34.49 -18.79
CA ASP A 95 -7.37 35.64 -19.08
C ASP A 95 -7.72 36.40 -17.80
N ALA A 96 -8.05 35.70 -16.72
CA ALA A 96 -8.30 36.31 -15.41
C ALA A 96 -7.09 37.06 -14.84
N ARG A 97 -5.85 36.66 -15.19
CA ARG A 97 -4.63 37.37 -14.77
C ARG A 97 -4.39 38.64 -15.59
N LYS A 98 -4.80 38.67 -16.86
CA LYS A 98 -4.66 39.84 -17.73
C LYS A 98 -5.68 40.94 -17.42
N LEU A 99 -6.79 40.59 -16.78
CA LEU A 99 -7.84 41.51 -16.34
C LEU A 99 -7.59 42.14 -14.95
N LYS A 100 -6.50 41.75 -14.29
CA LYS A 100 -6.00 42.37 -13.05
C LYS A 100 -4.86 43.32 -13.38
#